data_AF-A0AB37QSX7-F1
#
_entry.id   AF-A0AB37QSX7-F1
#
_cell.length_a   1.000
_cell.length_b   1.000
_cell.length_c   1.000
_cell.angle_alpha   90.00
_cell.angle_beta   90.00
_cell.angle_gamma   90.00
#
_symmetry.space_group_name_H-M   'P 1'
#
loop_
_entity.id
_entity.type
_entity.pdbx_description
1 polymer ?
#
loop_
_entity_poly.entity_id
_entity_poly.type
_entity_poly.pdbx_seq_one_letter_code
_entity_poly.pdbx_strand_id
1 'polypeptide(L)'
;MIMLLRYLKARFGHKPPAPPPLSASAPATEPVNQGQLMSRVQQNLAWLPVYKEPEPLNLAPPACPPLGRENEPLLARYRAYITQVEHADRSTQDDTSRETGRKLAQELLDTAITLASMKADSSPSMYWLIQSAAIASLFADGVQSQAFQYYREQLQQYKNARKTAGQVMAFDIYVERHTPKHVRTFLPHPSSETRSPDEPVPTPEDIDELLSYLPRLYPCGIAIKTYVVKENTYWPEYFQVVNDFYRAAGKDCWTDVDYISHGAGDMLENDAYITQANLADIQTMLTYCTRGERFCDGHHGGMIEKGYILKILHRLTILRGMHD
;
A
#
# COMPACT_ATOMS: atom_id res chain seq x y z
N MET A 1 -23.01 7.66 -16.07
CA MET A 1 -23.97 7.68 -14.94
C MET A 1 -25.15 8.66 -15.14
N ILE A 2 -25.52 9.03 -16.38
CA ILE A 2 -26.62 9.99 -16.68
C ILE A 2 -27.80 9.33 -17.43
N MET A 3 -27.58 8.18 -18.09
CA MET A 3 -28.62 7.45 -18.82
C MET A 3 -29.58 6.67 -17.91
N LEU A 4 -29.13 6.27 -16.71
CA LEU A 4 -29.96 5.52 -15.73
C LEU A 4 -31.01 6.43 -15.05
N LEU A 5 -30.70 7.72 -14.88
CA LEU A 5 -31.60 8.71 -14.26
C LEU A 5 -32.73 9.17 -15.21
N ARG A 6 -32.53 9.13 -16.53
CA ARG A 6 -33.57 9.48 -17.51
C ARG A 6 -34.66 8.41 -17.64
N TYR A 7 -34.32 7.14 -17.43
CA TYR A 7 -35.28 6.02 -17.54
C TYR A 7 -36.25 5.95 -16.35
N LEU A 8 -35.83 6.40 -15.16
CA LEU A 8 -36.66 6.38 -13.94
C LEU A 8 -37.71 7.50 -13.90
N LYS A 9 -37.45 8.66 -14.54
CA LYS A 9 -38.39 9.79 -14.57
C LYS A 9 -39.60 9.57 -15.47
N ALA A 10 -39.49 8.68 -16.48
CA ALA A 10 -40.59 8.35 -17.40
C ALA A 10 -41.60 7.34 -16.80
N ARG A 11 -41.24 6.60 -15.74
CA ARG A 11 -42.06 5.50 -15.20
C ARG A 11 -42.94 5.89 -13.99
N PHE A 12 -42.73 7.07 -13.40
CA PHE A 12 -43.43 7.51 -12.18
C PHE A 12 -44.23 8.82 -12.34
N GLY A 13 -44.48 9.26 -13.57
CA GLY A 13 -45.15 10.54 -13.87
C GLY A 13 -46.67 10.51 -14.00
N HIS A 14 -47.37 9.48 -13.51
CA HIS A 14 -48.84 9.42 -13.60
C HIS A 14 -49.49 9.40 -12.22
N LYS A 15 -50.04 10.56 -11.86
CA LYS A 15 -50.94 10.80 -10.73
C LYS A 15 -52.29 10.12 -11.02
N PRO A 16 -52.77 9.18 -10.20
CA PRO A 16 -54.14 8.67 -10.35
C PRO A 16 -55.17 9.69 -9.83
N PRO A 17 -56.40 9.70 -10.37
CA PRO A 17 -57.46 10.63 -9.94
C PRO A 17 -58.01 10.24 -8.57
N ALA A 18 -58.47 11.24 -7.83
CA ALA A 18 -59.03 11.09 -6.48
C ALA A 18 -60.39 10.36 -6.48
N PRO A 19 -60.68 9.48 -5.51
CA PRO A 19 -62.03 9.00 -5.24
C PRO A 19 -62.81 9.95 -4.28
N PRO A 20 -64.15 9.97 -4.35
CA PRO A 20 -65.03 10.90 -3.63
C PRO A 20 -65.26 10.51 -2.14
N PRO A 21 -65.87 11.39 -1.30
CA PRO A 21 -65.68 11.35 0.14
C PRO A 21 -66.68 10.47 0.92
N LEU A 22 -66.11 9.86 1.97
CA LEU A 22 -66.62 9.54 3.33
C LEU A 22 -67.96 8.83 3.53
N SER A 23 -67.89 7.73 4.31
CA SER A 23 -68.90 7.38 5.32
C SER A 23 -68.21 6.70 6.51
N ALA A 24 -68.65 7.07 7.71
CA ALA A 24 -67.99 6.82 8.99
C ALA A 24 -68.47 5.54 9.68
N SER A 25 -67.54 4.83 10.33
CA SER A 25 -67.79 4.08 11.56
C SER A 25 -66.46 3.70 12.22
N ALA A 26 -66.34 3.98 13.52
CA ALA A 26 -65.15 3.87 14.35
C ALA A 26 -64.96 2.44 14.95
N PRO A 27 -64.03 2.21 15.90
CA PRO A 27 -62.82 1.44 15.67
C PRO A 27 -62.84 0.06 16.34
N ALA A 28 -62.19 -0.94 15.74
CA ALA A 28 -61.86 -2.20 16.40
C ALA A 28 -60.32 -2.33 16.46
N THR A 29 -59.80 -2.05 17.65
CA THR A 29 -58.45 -2.38 18.10
C THR A 29 -58.27 -3.88 18.19
N GLU A 30 -57.33 -4.45 17.45
CA GLU A 30 -56.67 -5.73 17.73
C GLU A 30 -55.26 -5.76 17.10
N PRO A 31 -54.33 -6.59 17.62
CA PRO A 31 -53.03 -6.13 18.09
C PRO A 31 -51.95 -6.08 17.01
N VAL A 32 -50.95 -5.24 17.30
CA VAL A 32 -49.70 -5.07 16.58
C VAL A 32 -48.97 -6.43 16.50
N ASN A 33 -49.10 -7.10 15.37
CA ASN A 33 -48.24 -8.22 15.02
C ASN A 33 -46.97 -7.63 14.40
N GLN A 34 -45.85 -7.66 15.13
CA GLN A 34 -44.52 -7.27 14.64
C GLN A 34 -43.97 -8.29 13.63
N GLY A 35 -44.75 -8.60 12.60
CA GLY A 35 -44.29 -9.24 11.38
C GLY A 35 -44.11 -8.15 10.35
N GLN A 36 -42.87 -7.80 10.03
CA GLN A 36 -42.50 -6.84 9.00
C GLN A 36 -43.30 -7.15 7.72
N LEU A 37 -44.34 -6.35 7.44
CA LEU A 37 -45.21 -6.51 6.28
C LEU A 37 -44.37 -6.23 5.02
N MET A 38 -43.81 -7.30 4.45
CA MET A 38 -43.15 -7.27 3.15
C MET A 38 -44.11 -6.61 2.15
N SER A 39 -43.63 -5.60 1.44
CA SER A 39 -44.41 -4.93 0.40
C SER A 39 -44.86 -5.97 -0.64
N ARG A 40 -46.00 -5.74 -1.29
CA ARG A 40 -46.54 -6.64 -2.35
C ARG A 40 -45.50 -6.92 -3.45
N VAL A 41 -44.58 -5.99 -3.69
CA VAL A 41 -43.44 -6.18 -4.61
C VAL A 41 -42.42 -7.16 -4.03
N GLN A 42 -42.08 -7.07 -2.74
CA GLN A 42 -41.16 -8.01 -2.10
C GLN A 42 -41.74 -9.42 -2.04
N GLN A 43 -43.04 -9.57 -1.76
CA GLN A 43 -43.73 -10.87 -1.82
C GLN A 43 -43.68 -11.48 -3.22
N ASN A 44 -43.93 -10.68 -4.25
CA ASN A 44 -43.87 -11.11 -5.65
C ASN A 44 -42.45 -11.41 -6.16
N LEU A 45 -41.41 -10.97 -5.44
CA LEU A 45 -40.00 -11.21 -5.79
C LEU A 45 -39.32 -12.21 -4.84
N ALA A 46 -40.01 -12.67 -3.79
CA ALA A 46 -39.43 -13.56 -2.77
C ALA A 46 -39.04 -14.94 -3.32
N TRP A 47 -39.60 -15.35 -4.46
CA TRP A 47 -39.25 -16.59 -5.16
C TRP A 47 -37.99 -16.45 -6.02
N LEU A 48 -37.53 -15.23 -6.31
CA LEU A 48 -36.30 -15.03 -7.06
C LEU A 48 -35.10 -15.32 -6.15
N PRO A 49 -34.11 -16.11 -6.61
CA PRO A 49 -32.88 -16.31 -5.86
C PRO A 49 -32.20 -14.96 -5.63
N VAL A 50 -32.02 -14.60 -4.37
CA VAL A 50 -31.27 -13.40 -3.99
C VAL A 50 -29.81 -13.64 -4.31
N TYR A 51 -29.26 -12.82 -5.20
CA TYR A 51 -27.81 -12.78 -5.41
C TYR A 51 -27.15 -12.37 -4.09
N LYS A 52 -26.40 -13.30 -3.49
CA LYS A 52 -25.50 -13.00 -2.39
C LYS A 52 -24.16 -12.59 -2.99
N GLU A 53 -23.69 -11.40 -2.66
CA GLU A 53 -22.33 -11.01 -3.04
C GLU A 53 -21.34 -12.03 -2.47
N PRO A 54 -20.38 -12.52 -3.29
CA PRO A 54 -19.40 -13.46 -2.81
C PRO A 54 -18.47 -12.79 -1.80
N GLU A 55 -18.30 -13.43 -0.65
CA GLU A 55 -17.39 -12.94 0.40
C GLU A 55 -15.94 -12.87 -0.14
N PRO A 56 -15.22 -11.76 0.11
CA PRO A 56 -13.81 -11.63 -0.22
C PRO A 56 -12.96 -12.68 0.51
N LEU A 57 -11.92 -13.16 -0.17
CA LEU A 57 -10.86 -13.93 0.46
C LEU A 57 -10.12 -13.06 1.47
N ASN A 58 -9.81 -13.64 2.63
CA ASN A 58 -9.14 -12.94 3.72
C ASN A 58 -8.24 -13.90 4.51
N LEU A 59 -7.18 -14.38 3.86
CA LEU A 59 -6.18 -15.23 4.53
C LEU A 59 -4.79 -14.66 4.27
N ALA A 60 -4.08 -14.28 5.32
CA ALA A 60 -2.76 -13.67 5.19
C ALA A 60 -1.76 -14.63 4.50
N PRO A 61 -1.08 -14.22 3.43
CA PRO A 61 0.07 -14.97 2.92
C PRO A 61 1.12 -15.19 4.03
N PRO A 62 1.79 -16.34 4.07
CA PRO A 62 1.81 -17.42 3.07
C PRO A 62 0.76 -18.51 3.29
N ALA A 63 -0.23 -18.30 4.15
CA ALA A 63 -1.23 -19.35 4.43
C ALA A 63 -2.06 -19.70 3.18
N CYS A 64 -2.39 -21.00 3.10
CA CYS A 64 -3.22 -21.59 2.06
C CYS A 64 -4.27 -22.48 2.74
N PRO A 65 -5.58 -22.30 2.44
CA PRO A 65 -6.63 -23.09 3.07
C PRO A 65 -6.58 -24.54 2.59
N PRO A 66 -7.24 -25.49 3.30
CA PRO A 66 -7.42 -26.84 2.80
C PRO A 66 -8.18 -26.85 1.46
N LEU A 67 -7.65 -27.54 0.45
CA LEU A 67 -8.21 -27.60 -0.92
C LEU A 67 -8.64 -29.02 -1.31
N GLY A 68 -9.30 -29.74 -0.39
CA GLY A 68 -9.66 -31.14 -0.58
C GLY A 68 -8.63 -32.11 -0.02
N ARG A 69 -9.05 -33.37 0.22
CA ARG A 69 -8.23 -34.40 0.86
C ARG A 69 -7.07 -34.84 -0.03
N GLU A 70 -7.27 -34.81 -1.33
CA GLU A 70 -6.31 -35.15 -2.38
C GLU A 70 -5.11 -34.21 -2.41
N ASN A 71 -5.31 -32.93 -2.08
CA ASN A 71 -4.26 -31.91 -2.11
C ASN A 71 -3.52 -31.77 -0.76
N GLU A 72 -4.02 -32.40 0.30
CA GLU A 72 -3.46 -32.28 1.66
C GLU A 72 -1.96 -32.65 1.74
N PRO A 73 -1.45 -33.72 1.09
CA PRO A 73 -0.03 -34.04 1.13
C PRO A 73 0.84 -32.96 0.47
N LEU A 74 0.37 -32.36 -0.63
CA LEU A 74 1.06 -31.28 -1.34
C LEU A 74 1.08 -30.00 -0.49
N LEU A 75 -0.05 -29.65 0.11
CA LEU A 75 -0.15 -28.48 0.99
C LEU A 75 0.65 -28.65 2.28
N ALA A 76 0.76 -29.86 2.82
CA ALA A 76 1.63 -30.17 3.95
C ALA A 76 3.11 -29.95 3.61
N ARG A 77 3.57 -30.42 2.43
CA ARG A 77 4.93 -30.15 1.93
C ARG A 77 5.17 -28.65 1.73
N TYR A 78 4.18 -27.93 1.20
CA TYR A 78 4.27 -26.47 1.06
C TYR A 78 4.44 -25.77 2.41
N ARG A 79 3.59 -26.07 3.39
CA ARG A 79 3.68 -25.48 4.74
C ARG A 79 5.02 -25.79 5.42
N ALA A 80 5.52 -27.02 5.28
CA ALA A 80 6.82 -27.42 5.81
C ALA A 80 7.97 -26.64 5.16
N TYR A 81 7.95 -26.49 3.83
CA TYR A 81 8.93 -25.70 3.09
C TYR A 81 8.93 -24.24 3.54
N ILE A 82 7.76 -23.60 3.61
CA ILE A 82 7.66 -22.20 4.02
C ILE A 82 8.17 -21.97 5.45
N THR A 83 7.79 -22.84 6.39
CA THR A 83 8.29 -22.79 7.78
C THR A 83 9.82 -22.81 7.83
N GLN A 84 10.47 -23.51 6.90
CA GLN A 84 11.92 -23.59 6.83
C GLN A 84 12.56 -22.32 6.25
N VAL A 85 11.96 -21.74 5.20
CA VAL A 85 12.63 -20.69 4.39
C VAL A 85 12.22 -19.27 4.73
N GLU A 86 11.04 -19.05 5.33
CA GLU A 86 10.49 -17.70 5.56
C GLU A 86 11.34 -16.85 6.52
N HIS A 87 12.03 -17.48 7.47
CA HIS A 87 12.91 -16.82 8.44
C HIS A 87 14.40 -17.06 8.20
N ALA A 88 14.76 -17.84 7.18
CA ALA A 88 16.15 -18.13 6.86
C ALA A 88 16.77 -16.99 6.03
N ASP A 89 18.05 -16.69 6.26
CA ASP A 89 18.77 -15.80 5.36
C ASP A 89 18.97 -16.51 4.01
N ARG A 90 18.44 -15.92 2.94
CA ARG A 90 18.54 -16.44 1.58
C ARG A 90 20.00 -16.63 1.13
N SER A 91 20.94 -15.83 1.66
CA SER A 91 22.37 -15.97 1.39
C SER A 91 22.96 -17.30 1.92
N THR A 92 22.30 -17.90 2.90
CA THR A 92 22.71 -19.16 3.56
C THR A 92 21.97 -20.38 3.04
N GLN A 93 21.07 -20.21 2.07
CA GLN A 93 20.21 -21.27 1.57
C GLN A 93 20.95 -22.20 0.59
N ASP A 94 20.96 -23.49 0.91
CA ASP A 94 21.59 -24.52 0.09
C ASP A 94 20.85 -24.75 -1.25
N ASP A 95 21.57 -25.28 -2.23
CA ASP A 95 21.01 -25.57 -3.56
C ASP A 95 19.85 -26.59 -3.48
N THR A 96 19.88 -27.49 -2.48
CA THR A 96 18.85 -28.51 -2.23
C THR A 96 17.52 -27.89 -1.84
N SER A 97 17.51 -26.89 -0.95
CA SER A 97 16.31 -26.16 -0.54
C SER A 97 15.73 -25.36 -1.71
N ARG A 98 16.58 -24.75 -2.54
CA ARG A 98 16.14 -24.05 -3.76
C ARG A 98 15.50 -25.01 -4.77
N GLU A 99 16.11 -26.17 -5.01
CA GLU A 99 15.52 -27.23 -5.86
C GLU A 99 14.17 -27.72 -5.31
N THR A 100 14.07 -27.89 -4.00
CA THR A 100 12.82 -28.30 -3.34
C THR A 100 11.71 -27.28 -3.58
N GLY A 101 12.00 -25.98 -3.42
CA GLY A 101 11.07 -24.90 -3.70
C GLY A 101 10.63 -24.85 -5.16
N ARG A 102 11.56 -25.02 -6.10
CA ARG A 102 11.26 -25.07 -7.55
C ARG A 102 10.31 -26.20 -7.91
N LYS A 103 10.60 -27.43 -7.44
CA LYS A 103 9.72 -28.60 -7.67
C LYS A 103 8.34 -28.39 -7.09
N LEU A 104 8.28 -27.90 -5.85
CA LEU A 104 7.03 -27.64 -5.16
C LEU A 104 6.18 -26.57 -5.88
N ALA A 105 6.81 -25.49 -6.35
CA ALA A 105 6.13 -24.45 -7.12
C ALA A 105 5.51 -25.00 -8.42
N GLN A 106 6.26 -25.85 -9.13
CA GLN A 106 5.77 -26.49 -10.35
C GLN A 106 4.60 -27.44 -10.06
N GLU A 107 4.71 -28.31 -9.05
CA GLU A 107 3.64 -29.24 -8.67
C GLU A 107 2.34 -28.50 -8.27
N LEU A 108 2.46 -27.38 -7.55
CA LEU A 108 1.32 -26.53 -7.17
C LEU A 108 0.65 -25.92 -8.40
N LEU A 109 1.42 -25.42 -9.37
CA LEU A 109 0.86 -24.89 -10.62
C LEU A 109 0.19 -25.98 -11.46
N ASP A 110 0.83 -27.14 -11.63
CA ASP A 110 0.29 -28.25 -12.42
C ASP A 110 -1.04 -28.75 -11.84
N THR A 111 -1.14 -28.75 -10.50
CA THR A 111 -2.39 -29.04 -9.79
C THR A 111 -3.46 -27.98 -10.09
N ALA A 112 -3.09 -26.69 -10.10
CA ALA A 112 -4.02 -25.61 -10.44
C ALA A 112 -4.55 -25.73 -11.88
N ILE A 113 -3.68 -26.07 -12.84
CA ILE A 113 -4.06 -26.26 -14.25
C ILE A 113 -4.97 -27.48 -14.42
N THR A 114 -4.69 -28.56 -13.70
CA THR A 114 -5.54 -29.76 -13.70
C THR A 114 -6.94 -29.42 -13.19
N LEU A 115 -7.05 -28.68 -12.08
CA LEU A 115 -8.35 -28.21 -11.56
C LEU A 115 -9.10 -27.31 -12.55
N ALA A 116 -8.39 -26.40 -13.23
CA ALA A 116 -8.99 -25.55 -14.26
C ALA A 116 -9.65 -26.36 -15.39
N SER A 117 -9.01 -27.47 -15.77
CA SER A 117 -9.45 -28.34 -16.86
C SER A 117 -10.70 -29.15 -16.51
N MET A 118 -10.99 -29.35 -15.22
CA MET A 118 -12.14 -30.12 -14.74
C MET A 118 -13.48 -29.35 -14.76
N LYS A 119 -13.48 -28.05 -15.12
CA LYS A 119 -14.66 -27.17 -15.38
C LYS A 119 -15.78 -27.10 -14.31
N ALA A 120 -15.66 -27.81 -13.19
CA ALA A 120 -16.72 -27.95 -12.21
C ALA A 120 -16.58 -27.01 -11.00
N ASP A 121 -15.45 -26.32 -10.85
CA ASP A 121 -15.14 -25.61 -9.60
C ASP A 121 -15.14 -24.09 -9.78
N SER A 122 -16.11 -23.43 -9.14
CA SER A 122 -16.12 -21.97 -8.94
C SER A 122 -15.37 -21.55 -7.67
N SER A 123 -14.70 -22.50 -7.01
CA SER A 123 -13.86 -22.28 -5.85
C SER A 123 -12.61 -21.47 -6.20
N PRO A 124 -12.13 -20.62 -5.28
CA PRO A 124 -10.84 -19.96 -5.38
C PRO A 124 -9.63 -20.93 -5.26
N SER A 125 -9.82 -22.25 -5.37
CA SER A 125 -8.77 -23.28 -5.26
C SER A 125 -7.59 -23.00 -6.19
N MET A 126 -7.86 -22.63 -7.45
CA MET A 126 -6.80 -22.27 -8.42
C MET A 126 -5.97 -21.07 -7.93
N TYR A 127 -6.65 -20.03 -7.44
CA TYR A 127 -5.98 -18.84 -6.92
C TYR A 127 -5.02 -19.22 -5.78
N TRP A 128 -5.48 -20.02 -4.82
CA TRP A 128 -4.68 -20.44 -3.67
C TRP A 128 -3.45 -21.26 -4.08
N LEU A 129 -3.59 -22.19 -5.02
CA LEU A 129 -2.47 -22.99 -5.53
C LEU A 129 -1.45 -22.13 -6.28
N ILE A 130 -1.90 -21.20 -7.12
CA ILE A 130 -1.00 -20.29 -7.85
C ILE A 130 -0.30 -19.34 -6.87
N GLN A 131 -0.98 -18.85 -5.82
CA GLN A 131 -0.37 -18.03 -4.78
C GLN A 131 0.72 -18.83 -4.04
N SER A 132 0.43 -20.07 -3.66
CA SER A 132 1.41 -20.95 -3.02
C SER A 132 2.60 -21.24 -3.96
N ALA A 133 2.37 -21.44 -5.25
CA ALA A 133 3.43 -21.65 -6.25
C ALA A 133 4.33 -20.41 -6.37
N ALA A 134 3.73 -19.23 -6.47
CA ALA A 134 4.46 -17.96 -6.51
C ALA A 134 5.31 -17.76 -5.26
N ILE A 135 4.78 -18.03 -4.07
CA ILE A 135 5.53 -17.89 -2.82
C ILE A 135 6.66 -18.92 -2.72
N ALA A 136 6.44 -20.18 -3.12
CA ALA A 136 7.51 -21.18 -3.13
C ALA A 136 8.63 -20.76 -4.10
N SER A 137 8.29 -20.23 -5.27
CA SER A 137 9.25 -19.72 -6.26
C SER A 137 9.97 -18.45 -5.80
N LEU A 138 9.29 -17.57 -5.04
CA LEU A 138 9.90 -16.39 -4.42
C LEU A 138 11.08 -16.79 -3.53
N PHE A 139 10.88 -17.78 -2.66
CA PHE A 139 11.94 -18.23 -1.76
C PHE A 139 13.01 -19.07 -2.47
N ALA A 140 12.64 -19.82 -3.51
CA ALA A 140 13.61 -20.59 -4.29
C ALA A 140 14.55 -19.70 -5.12
N ASP A 141 13.98 -18.83 -5.95
CA ASP A 141 14.72 -18.13 -7.02
C ASP A 141 14.56 -16.61 -6.98
N GLY A 142 13.65 -16.08 -6.17
CA GLY A 142 13.50 -14.65 -5.94
C GLY A 142 12.62 -13.95 -6.96
N VAL A 143 12.33 -12.68 -6.69
CA VAL A 143 11.42 -11.88 -7.52
C VAL A 143 11.88 -11.66 -8.95
N GLN A 144 13.19 -11.71 -9.22
CA GLN A 144 13.71 -11.50 -10.57
C GLN A 144 13.69 -12.79 -11.41
N SER A 145 13.34 -13.93 -10.83
CA SER A 145 13.28 -15.19 -11.56
C SER A 145 12.11 -15.20 -12.55
N GLN A 146 12.35 -15.78 -13.73
CA GLN A 146 11.33 -15.92 -14.76
C GLN A 146 10.13 -16.74 -14.26
N ALA A 147 10.38 -17.77 -13.44
CA ALA A 147 9.34 -18.60 -12.85
C ALA A 147 8.42 -17.78 -11.92
N PHE A 148 9.00 -16.99 -11.00
CA PHE A 148 8.22 -16.15 -10.10
C PHE A 148 7.35 -15.14 -10.87
N GLN A 149 7.94 -14.46 -11.87
CA GLN A 149 7.23 -13.48 -12.67
C GLN A 149 6.05 -14.11 -13.41
N TYR A 150 6.24 -15.31 -13.96
CA TYR A 150 5.16 -16.06 -14.59
C TYR A 150 4.00 -16.35 -13.61
N TYR A 151 4.27 -16.87 -12.41
CA TYR A 151 3.21 -17.11 -11.43
C TYR A 151 2.52 -15.82 -10.98
N ARG A 152 3.29 -14.74 -10.81
CA ARG A 152 2.76 -13.42 -10.45
C ARG A 152 1.82 -12.89 -11.52
N GLU A 153 2.18 -12.99 -12.80
CA GLU A 153 1.31 -12.61 -13.92
C GLU A 153 -0.02 -13.38 -13.91
N GLN A 154 -0.01 -14.67 -13.57
CA GLN A 154 -1.24 -15.45 -13.42
C GLN A 154 -2.12 -14.90 -12.28
N LEU A 155 -1.54 -14.52 -11.14
CA LEU A 155 -2.29 -13.91 -10.02
C LEU A 155 -2.87 -12.55 -10.38
N GLN A 156 -2.17 -11.75 -11.18
CA GLN A 156 -2.64 -10.42 -11.58
C GLN A 156 -3.92 -10.46 -12.41
N GLN A 157 -4.27 -11.60 -13.01
CA GLN A 157 -5.58 -11.79 -13.68
C GLN A 157 -6.75 -11.70 -12.68
N TYR A 158 -6.51 -11.96 -11.39
CA TYR A 158 -7.51 -11.96 -10.32
C TYR A 158 -7.66 -10.60 -9.61
N LYS A 159 -6.84 -9.60 -9.97
CA LYS A 159 -6.77 -8.32 -9.23
C LYS A 159 -8.04 -7.48 -9.25
N ASN A 160 -8.87 -7.65 -10.27
CA ASN A 160 -10.11 -6.88 -10.46
C ASN A 160 -11.36 -7.62 -9.96
N ALA A 161 -11.24 -8.91 -9.61
CA ALA A 161 -12.39 -9.69 -9.15
C ALA A 161 -12.65 -9.42 -7.67
N ARG A 162 -13.91 -9.05 -7.33
CA ARG A 162 -14.31 -8.66 -5.95
C ARG A 162 -13.89 -9.68 -4.88
N LYS A 163 -13.93 -10.98 -5.22
CA LYS A 163 -13.56 -12.07 -4.31
C LYS A 163 -12.06 -12.13 -4.01
N THR A 164 -11.20 -11.76 -4.96
CA THR A 164 -9.74 -12.00 -4.90
C THR A 164 -8.90 -10.73 -4.86
N ALA A 165 -9.46 -9.57 -5.17
CA ALA A 165 -8.72 -8.30 -5.27
C ALA A 165 -7.92 -7.96 -4.01
N GLY A 166 -8.54 -8.05 -2.84
CA GLY A 166 -7.86 -7.80 -1.56
C GLY A 166 -6.75 -8.83 -1.27
N GLN A 167 -6.93 -10.06 -1.73
CA GLN A 167 -5.97 -11.14 -1.54
C GLN A 167 -4.75 -10.99 -2.47
N VAL A 168 -4.94 -10.53 -3.71
CA VAL A 168 -3.84 -10.17 -4.62
C VAL A 168 -3.01 -9.02 -4.03
N MET A 169 -3.67 -8.01 -3.48
CA MET A 169 -2.99 -6.90 -2.79
C MET A 169 -2.20 -7.39 -1.57
N ALA A 170 -2.78 -8.28 -0.76
CA ALA A 170 -2.07 -8.89 0.37
C ALA A 170 -0.85 -9.70 -0.07
N PHE A 171 -0.94 -10.42 -1.20
CA PHE A 171 0.19 -11.11 -1.82
C PHE A 171 1.28 -10.14 -2.28
N ASP A 172 0.93 -9.06 -2.98
CA ASP A 172 1.92 -8.07 -3.45
C ASP A 172 2.68 -7.42 -2.27
N ILE A 173 1.97 -7.08 -1.18
CA ILE A 173 2.59 -6.59 0.08
C ILE A 173 3.52 -7.64 0.71
N TYR A 174 3.09 -8.91 0.70
CA TYR A 174 3.90 -10.01 1.22
C TYR A 174 5.20 -10.19 0.42
N VAL A 175 5.12 -10.13 -0.91
CA VAL A 175 6.29 -10.19 -1.79
C VAL A 175 7.23 -9.03 -1.51
N GLU A 176 6.72 -7.81 -1.40
CA GLU A 176 7.53 -6.62 -1.12
C GLU A 176 8.30 -6.76 0.20
N ARG A 177 7.63 -7.24 1.26
CA ARG A 177 8.27 -7.49 2.57
C ARG A 177 9.43 -8.50 2.50
N HIS A 178 9.32 -9.51 1.64
CA HIS A 178 10.30 -10.59 1.52
C HIS A 178 11.25 -10.41 0.33
N THR A 179 11.17 -9.28 -0.37
CA THR A 179 12.11 -8.92 -1.40
C THR A 179 13.20 -8.08 -0.75
N PRO A 180 14.49 -8.50 -0.79
CA PRO A 180 15.57 -7.65 -0.36
C PRO A 180 15.45 -6.32 -1.11
N LYS A 181 15.25 -5.21 -0.38
CA LYS A 181 15.34 -3.89 -0.99
C LYS A 181 16.70 -3.83 -1.66
N HIS A 182 16.73 -3.55 -2.96
CA HIS A 182 17.98 -3.26 -3.63
C HIS A 182 18.51 -1.99 -2.97
N VAL A 183 19.41 -2.14 -2.01
CA VAL A 183 20.19 -1.01 -1.51
C VAL A 183 20.99 -0.58 -2.72
N ARG A 184 20.53 0.45 -3.42
CA ARG A 184 21.32 1.09 -4.46
C ARG A 184 22.69 1.32 -3.84
N THR A 185 23.73 0.83 -4.49
CA THR A 185 25.08 1.25 -4.16
C THR A 185 25.09 2.75 -4.44
N PHE A 186 24.94 3.56 -3.39
CA PHE A 186 24.95 5.01 -3.53
C PHE A 186 26.33 5.37 -4.06
N LEU A 187 26.41 5.70 -5.35
CA LEU A 187 27.47 6.57 -5.77
C LEU A 187 27.18 7.89 -5.05
N PRO A 188 28.09 8.40 -4.22
CA PRO A 188 27.91 9.70 -3.59
C PRO A 188 27.46 10.68 -4.66
N HIS A 189 26.43 11.48 -4.40
CA HIS A 189 26.10 12.57 -5.31
C HIS A 189 27.41 13.33 -5.58
N PRO A 190 27.74 13.67 -6.85
CA PRO A 190 28.98 14.35 -7.17
C PRO A 190 29.25 15.43 -6.11
N SER A 191 30.41 15.30 -5.45
CA SER A 191 30.86 16.18 -4.38
C SER A 191 30.76 17.65 -4.80
N SER A 192 30.92 18.59 -3.87
CA SER A 192 31.06 20.02 -4.21
C SER A 192 32.11 20.28 -5.31
N GLU A 193 33.06 19.36 -5.51
CA GLU A 193 34.11 19.40 -6.53
C GLU A 193 33.68 18.90 -7.91
N THR A 194 32.56 18.16 -8.02
CA THR A 194 32.07 17.53 -9.26
C THR A 194 30.65 17.93 -9.63
N ARG A 195 30.09 18.91 -8.92
CA ARG A 195 28.76 19.47 -9.15
C ARG A 195 28.68 20.18 -10.50
N SER A 196 27.50 20.15 -11.13
CA SER A 196 27.26 21.03 -12.28
C SER A 196 27.41 22.49 -11.84
N PRO A 197 28.12 23.35 -12.60
CA PRO A 197 28.30 24.77 -12.26
C PRO A 197 26.99 25.55 -12.06
N ASP A 198 25.91 25.07 -12.70
CA ASP A 198 24.59 25.72 -12.68
C ASP A 198 23.71 25.25 -11.51
N GLU A 199 24.16 24.28 -10.71
CA GLU A 199 23.36 23.76 -9.60
C GLU A 199 23.43 24.70 -8.39
N PRO A 200 22.30 25.17 -7.86
CA PRO A 200 22.29 26.17 -6.81
C PRO A 200 22.86 25.60 -5.50
N VAL A 201 23.79 26.33 -4.90
CA VAL A 201 24.48 25.96 -3.66
C VAL A 201 23.93 26.80 -2.51
N PRO A 202 23.49 26.19 -1.39
CA PRO A 202 22.99 26.97 -0.26
C PRO A 202 24.15 27.71 0.42
N THR A 203 23.86 28.95 0.81
CA THR A 203 24.78 29.82 1.53
C THR A 203 24.86 29.43 3.01
N PRO A 204 25.88 29.90 3.75
CA PRO A 204 25.90 29.78 5.21
C PRO A 204 24.61 30.27 5.88
N GLU A 205 24.04 31.37 5.39
CA GLU A 205 22.79 31.93 5.88
C GLU A 205 21.59 31.02 5.61
N ASP A 206 21.55 30.34 4.47
CA ASP A 206 20.50 29.35 4.16
C ASP A 206 20.59 28.14 5.10
N ILE A 207 21.82 27.69 5.41
CA ILE A 207 22.05 26.60 6.37
C ILE A 207 21.59 27.04 7.77
N ASP A 208 22.01 28.22 8.21
CA ASP A 208 21.68 28.77 9.52
C ASP A 208 20.16 28.97 9.69
N GLU A 209 19.45 29.35 8.62
CA GLU A 209 17.98 29.42 8.60
C GLU A 209 17.35 28.05 8.87
N LEU A 210 17.77 26.98 8.17
CA LEU A 210 17.25 25.64 8.42
C LEU A 210 17.58 25.15 9.84
N LEU A 211 18.80 25.40 10.31
CA LEU A 211 19.25 25.02 11.65
C LEU A 211 18.46 25.76 12.75
N SER A 212 17.94 26.96 12.50
CA SER A 212 17.09 27.68 13.45
C SER A 212 15.78 26.94 13.79
N TYR A 213 15.34 26.01 12.93
CA TYR A 213 14.16 25.17 13.18
C TYR A 213 14.47 23.95 14.03
N LEU A 214 15.73 23.53 14.17
CA LEU A 214 16.10 22.34 14.95
C LEU A 214 15.52 22.36 16.38
N PRO A 215 15.75 23.40 17.22
CA PRO A 215 15.18 23.44 18.56
C PRO A 215 13.64 23.65 18.59
N ARG A 216 13.05 24.14 17.48
CA ARG A 216 11.61 24.42 17.37
C ARG A 216 10.80 23.20 16.95
N LEU A 217 11.37 22.37 16.08
CA LEU A 217 10.79 21.10 15.62
C LEU A 217 11.13 19.95 16.57
N TYR A 218 12.28 20.02 17.26
CA TYR A 218 12.79 18.96 18.13
C TYR A 218 13.22 19.48 19.51
N PRO A 219 12.32 20.04 20.33
CA PRO A 219 12.65 20.40 21.70
C PRO A 219 13.17 19.16 22.45
N CYS A 220 14.38 19.28 23.03
CA CYS A 220 15.08 18.18 23.68
C CYS A 220 15.33 16.94 22.78
N GLY A 221 15.40 17.13 21.45
CA GLY A 221 15.57 16.03 20.48
C GLY A 221 14.30 15.24 20.19
N ILE A 222 13.15 15.66 20.69
CA ILE A 222 11.86 14.95 20.51
C ILE A 222 11.00 15.74 19.53
N ALA A 223 10.49 15.07 18.49
CA ALA A 223 9.63 15.70 17.50
C ALA A 223 8.38 16.32 18.14
N ILE A 224 8.03 17.54 17.71
CA ILE A 224 6.72 18.11 18.00
C ILE A 224 5.62 17.30 17.29
N LYS A 225 4.39 17.40 17.79
CA LYS A 225 3.21 17.10 16.97
C LYS A 225 3.21 18.05 15.77
N THR A 226 2.97 17.56 14.56
CA THR A 226 3.15 18.37 13.35
C THR A 226 1.88 18.94 12.75
N TYR A 227 0.75 18.23 12.88
CA TYR A 227 -0.55 18.66 12.36
C TYR A 227 -1.72 18.20 13.24
N VAL A 228 -2.89 18.75 12.93
CA VAL A 228 -4.19 18.23 13.37
C VAL A 228 -5.04 17.87 12.16
N VAL A 229 -5.97 16.93 12.32
CA VAL A 229 -6.99 16.65 11.31
C VAL A 229 -8.31 17.13 11.88
N LYS A 230 -8.96 18.09 11.23
CA LYS A 230 -10.24 18.63 11.68
C LYS A 230 -11.35 17.59 11.47
N GLU A 231 -12.35 17.60 12.36
CA GLU A 231 -13.55 16.78 12.20
C GLU A 231 -14.18 17.01 10.82
N ASN A 232 -14.56 15.93 10.14
CA ASN A 232 -15.10 15.92 8.77
C ASN A 232 -14.12 16.37 7.67
N THR A 233 -12.82 16.39 7.94
CA THR A 233 -11.77 16.55 6.93
C THR A 233 -10.83 15.35 6.92
N TYR A 234 -10.17 15.13 5.80
CA TYR A 234 -9.16 14.07 5.64
C TYR A 234 -7.74 14.64 5.46
N TRP A 235 -7.59 15.97 5.47
CA TRP A 235 -6.33 16.65 5.17
C TRP A 235 -5.65 17.15 6.45
N PRO A 236 -4.31 17.05 6.55
CA PRO A 236 -3.58 17.59 7.68
C PRO A 236 -3.58 19.12 7.66
N GLU A 237 -3.82 19.72 8.82
CA GLU A 237 -3.58 21.14 9.06
C GLU A 237 -2.30 21.28 9.89
N TYR A 238 -1.21 21.60 9.20
CA TYR A 238 0.11 21.73 9.80
C TYR A 238 0.23 22.97 10.67
N PHE A 239 0.96 22.84 11.79
CA PHE A 239 1.32 23.99 12.60
C PHE A 239 2.27 24.92 11.84
N GLN A 240 2.21 26.22 12.16
CA GLN A 240 2.92 27.26 11.43
C GLN A 240 4.43 26.98 11.30
N VAL A 241 5.07 26.48 12.36
CA VAL A 241 6.50 26.13 12.35
C VAL A 241 6.87 25.07 11.31
N VAL A 242 5.97 24.11 11.05
CA VAL A 242 6.16 23.07 10.03
C VAL A 242 6.06 23.71 8.63
N ASN A 243 5.03 24.54 8.40
CA ASN A 243 4.87 25.27 7.14
C ASN A 243 6.05 26.20 6.85
N ASP A 244 6.56 26.90 7.87
CA ASP A 244 7.69 27.82 7.75
C ASP A 244 8.99 27.06 7.43
N PHE A 245 9.23 25.93 8.11
CA PHE A 245 10.36 25.06 7.80
C PHE A 245 10.32 24.56 6.35
N TYR A 246 9.19 24.01 5.90
CA TYR A 246 9.07 23.50 4.53
C TYR A 246 9.08 24.59 3.46
N ARG A 247 8.71 25.82 3.81
CA ARG A 247 8.92 26.99 2.94
C ARG A 247 10.40 27.33 2.80
N ALA A 248 11.17 27.29 3.88
CA ALA A 248 12.61 27.52 3.86
C ALA A 248 13.35 26.38 3.11
N ALA A 249 13.03 25.13 3.44
CA ALA A 249 13.60 23.94 2.78
C ALA A 249 13.15 23.78 1.32
N GLY A 250 12.13 24.53 0.89
CA GLY A 250 11.62 24.55 -0.49
C GLY A 250 12.24 25.64 -1.37
N LYS A 251 13.21 26.43 -0.88
CA LYS A 251 13.95 27.39 -1.70
C LYS A 251 14.74 26.69 -2.80
N ASP A 252 15.02 27.40 -3.89
CA ASP A 252 15.74 26.85 -5.04
C ASP A 252 17.14 26.33 -4.67
N CYS A 253 17.83 26.96 -3.71
CA CYS A 253 19.12 26.48 -3.19
C CYS A 253 19.06 25.14 -2.46
N TRP A 254 17.88 24.65 -2.12
CA TRP A 254 17.68 23.34 -1.51
C TRP A 254 17.12 22.28 -2.49
N THR A 255 16.84 22.68 -3.73
CA THR A 255 16.11 21.85 -4.69
C THR A 255 17.04 21.12 -5.66
N ASP A 256 16.95 19.79 -5.66
CA ASP A 256 17.52 18.91 -6.68
C ASP A 256 16.41 18.40 -7.61
N VAL A 257 16.47 18.77 -8.89
CA VAL A 257 15.44 18.40 -9.87
C VAL A 257 15.42 16.90 -10.19
N ASP A 258 16.56 16.22 -10.02
CA ASP A 258 16.77 14.81 -10.38
C ASP A 258 16.83 13.89 -9.14
N TYR A 259 16.34 14.37 -7.99
CA TYR A 259 16.39 13.68 -6.69
C TYR A 259 15.90 12.22 -6.70
N ILE A 260 14.93 11.89 -7.56
CA ILE A 260 14.45 10.51 -7.75
C ILE A 260 15.54 9.63 -8.36
N SER A 261 16.20 10.14 -9.41
CA SER A 261 17.30 9.44 -10.08
C SER A 261 18.50 9.28 -9.16
N HIS A 262 18.71 10.21 -8.23
CA HIS A 262 19.73 10.11 -7.19
C HIS A 262 19.36 9.18 -6.03
N GLY A 263 18.11 8.71 -5.93
CA GLY A 263 17.72 7.74 -4.91
C GLY A 263 17.46 8.35 -3.53
N ALA A 264 16.92 9.58 -3.47
CA ALA A 264 16.68 10.31 -2.23
C ALA A 264 15.94 9.52 -1.14
N GLY A 265 14.94 8.71 -1.52
CA GLY A 265 14.18 7.88 -0.59
C GLY A 265 15.06 6.81 0.08
N ASP A 266 15.92 6.15 -0.70
CA ASP A 266 16.84 5.15 -0.17
C ASP A 266 17.91 5.79 0.73
N MET A 267 18.39 7.00 0.38
CA MET A 267 19.35 7.76 1.20
C MET A 267 18.78 8.05 2.60
N LEU A 268 17.51 8.47 2.66
CA LEU A 268 16.80 8.78 3.90
C LEU A 268 16.65 7.56 4.83
N GLU A 269 16.54 6.36 4.27
CA GLU A 269 16.44 5.12 5.04
C GLU A 269 17.80 4.62 5.58
N ASN A 270 18.92 5.22 5.17
CA ASN A 270 20.26 4.76 5.52
C ASN A 270 21.01 5.75 6.43
N ASP A 271 20.98 5.47 7.73
CA ASP A 271 21.60 6.32 8.77
C ASP A 271 23.12 6.49 8.60
N ALA A 272 23.81 5.43 8.15
CA ALA A 272 25.24 5.48 7.88
C ALA A 272 25.53 6.42 6.69
N TYR A 273 24.68 6.40 5.67
CA TYR A 273 24.78 7.31 4.53
C TYR A 273 24.57 8.77 4.95
N ILE A 274 23.50 9.06 5.72
CA ILE A 274 23.22 10.43 6.19
C ILE A 274 24.39 10.99 7.00
N THR A 275 25.05 10.15 7.81
CA THR A 275 26.17 10.56 8.65
C THR A 275 27.37 11.08 7.82
N GLN A 276 27.59 10.54 6.62
CA GLN A 276 28.68 10.92 5.72
C GLN A 276 28.24 11.84 4.57
N ALA A 277 26.93 12.11 4.44
CA ALA A 277 26.33 12.85 3.33
C ALA A 277 26.98 14.23 3.14
N ASN A 278 27.20 14.62 1.88
CA ASN A 278 27.64 15.96 1.53
C ASN A 278 26.43 16.92 1.36
N LEU A 279 26.69 18.18 1.04
CA LEU A 279 25.63 19.19 0.91
C LEU A 279 24.66 18.88 -0.25
N ALA A 280 25.13 18.29 -1.35
CA ALA A 280 24.28 17.90 -2.48
C ALA A 280 23.38 16.70 -2.12
N ASP A 281 23.89 15.73 -1.37
CA ASP A 281 23.08 14.65 -0.79
C ASP A 281 21.98 15.21 0.12
N ILE A 282 22.30 16.24 0.92
CA ILE A 282 21.32 16.90 1.79
C ILE A 282 20.22 17.59 0.96
N GLN A 283 20.57 18.28 -0.13
CA GLN A 283 19.59 18.88 -1.05
C GLN A 283 18.69 17.83 -1.69
N THR A 284 19.27 16.71 -2.13
CA THR A 284 18.56 15.55 -2.67
C THR A 284 17.51 15.03 -1.67
N MET A 285 17.92 14.78 -0.42
CA MET A 285 17.04 14.29 0.64
C MET A 285 15.99 15.33 1.07
N LEU A 286 16.35 16.61 1.18
CA LEU A 286 15.40 17.68 1.49
C LEU A 286 14.36 17.85 0.40
N THR A 287 14.74 17.70 -0.87
CA THR A 287 13.81 17.78 -2.00
C THR A 287 12.77 16.66 -1.95
N TYR A 288 13.17 15.45 -1.59
CA TYR A 288 12.23 14.37 -1.34
C TYR A 288 11.24 14.72 -0.23
N CYS A 289 11.77 15.15 0.92
CA CYS A 289 10.97 15.55 2.07
C CYS A 289 9.98 16.68 1.76
N THR A 290 10.36 17.65 0.93
CA THR A 290 9.51 18.81 0.60
C THR A 290 8.47 18.48 -0.45
N ARG A 291 8.82 17.71 -1.49
CA ARG A 291 7.92 17.41 -2.61
C ARG A 291 6.95 16.27 -2.33
N GLY A 292 7.25 15.39 -1.38
CA GLY A 292 6.43 14.22 -1.06
C GLY A 292 4.98 14.54 -0.66
N GLU A 293 4.73 15.72 -0.09
CA GLU A 293 3.36 16.17 0.28
C GLU A 293 2.43 16.26 -0.93
N ARG A 294 2.95 16.45 -2.14
CA ARG A 294 2.13 16.47 -3.37
C ARG A 294 1.50 15.12 -3.70
N PHE A 295 2.00 14.03 -3.09
CA PHE A 295 1.63 12.66 -3.41
C PHE A 295 1.03 11.91 -2.23
N CYS A 296 1.28 12.37 -1.00
CA CYS A 296 0.82 11.72 0.22
C CYS A 296 0.57 12.78 1.28
N ASP A 297 -0.69 12.96 1.66
CA ASP A 297 -1.07 13.87 2.72
C ASP A 297 -0.48 13.39 4.05
N GLY A 298 0.10 14.32 4.80
CA GLY A 298 0.75 13.98 6.07
C GLY A 298 2.23 13.65 5.89
N HIS A 299 2.77 13.71 4.67
CA HIS A 299 4.17 13.38 4.38
C HIS A 299 5.13 14.29 5.14
N HIS A 300 4.92 15.61 5.09
CA HIS A 300 5.70 16.60 5.84
C HIS A 300 5.75 16.28 7.33
N GLY A 301 4.58 15.96 7.91
CA GLY A 301 4.48 15.55 9.31
C GLY A 301 5.26 14.26 9.58
N GLY A 302 5.07 13.25 8.73
CA GLY A 302 5.76 11.97 8.83
C GLY A 302 7.28 12.08 8.73
N MET A 303 7.81 12.97 7.90
CA MET A 303 9.26 13.18 7.77
C MET A 303 9.87 13.77 9.05
N ILE A 304 9.14 14.65 9.73
CA ILE A 304 9.56 15.24 11.00
C ILE A 304 9.41 14.22 12.13
N GLU A 305 8.24 13.61 12.28
CA GLU A 305 7.88 12.73 13.41
C GLU A 305 8.68 11.43 13.42
N LYS A 306 9.06 10.91 12.24
CA LYS A 306 9.94 9.72 12.13
C LYS A 306 11.44 10.06 12.29
N GLY A 307 11.79 11.33 12.45
CA GLY A 307 13.16 11.77 12.71
C GLY A 307 14.07 11.90 11.49
N TYR A 308 13.55 11.85 10.26
CA TYR A 308 14.36 12.04 9.05
C TYR A 308 14.91 13.48 8.98
N ILE A 309 14.06 14.48 9.23
CA ILE A 309 14.49 15.89 9.26
C ILE A 309 15.52 16.13 10.39
N LEU A 310 15.36 15.49 11.55
CA LEU A 310 16.32 15.58 12.66
C LEU A 310 17.73 15.14 12.23
N LYS A 311 17.82 13.98 11.56
CA LYS A 311 19.09 13.43 11.07
C LYS A 311 19.74 14.36 10.04
N ILE A 312 18.95 14.92 9.11
CA ILE A 312 19.42 15.90 8.13
C ILE A 312 19.97 17.16 8.82
N LEU A 313 19.22 17.73 9.77
CA LEU A 313 19.63 18.96 10.46
C LEU A 313 20.89 18.76 11.33
N HIS A 314 21.02 17.59 11.97
CA HIS A 314 22.26 17.24 12.67
C HIS A 314 23.45 17.13 11.71
N ARG A 315 23.26 16.52 10.54
CA ARG A 315 24.32 16.46 9.53
C ARG A 315 24.68 17.86 9.03
N LEU A 316 23.70 18.72 8.77
CA LEU A 316 23.92 20.13 8.40
C LEU A 316 24.70 20.89 9.48
N THR A 317 24.48 20.61 10.77
CA THR A 317 25.26 21.22 11.86
C THR A 317 26.75 20.88 11.74
N ILE A 318 27.07 19.62 11.41
CA ILE A 318 28.46 19.18 11.19
C ILE A 318 29.05 19.87 9.96
N LEU A 319 28.32 19.90 8.85
CA LEU A 319 28.78 20.54 7.62
C LEU A 319 29.01 22.05 7.83
N ARG A 320 28.13 22.73 8.56
CA ARG A 320 28.27 24.16 8.88
C ARG A 320 29.54 24.45 9.67
N GLY A 321 29.84 23.62 10.68
CA GLY A 321 31.04 23.77 11.52
C GLY A 321 32.36 23.40 10.84
N MET A 322 32.34 22.82 9.64
CA MET A 322 33.54 22.59 8.82
C MET A 322 33.94 23.81 7.97
N HIS A 323 33.08 24.84 7.89
CA HIS A 323 33.25 26.02 7.05
C HIS A 323 33.55 27.32 7.84
N ASP A 324 33.78 27.23 9.16
CA ASP A 324 34.24 28.34 10.02
C ASP A 324 35.77 28.32 10.17
#